data_AF-A0A5B7VW82-F1
#
_entry.id   AF-A0A5B7VW82-F1
#
_cell.length_a   1.000
_cell.length_b   1.000
_cell.length_c   1.000
_cell.angle_alpha   90.00
_cell.angle_beta   90.00
_cell.angle_gamma   90.00
#
_symmetry.space_group_name_H-M   'P 1'
#
loop_
_entity.id
_entity.type
_entity.pdbx_description
1 polymer ?
#
loop_
_entity_poly.entity_id
_entity_poly.type
_entity_poly.pdbx_seq_one_letter_code
_entity_poly.pdbx_strand_id
1 'polypeptide(L)'
;MYDAQHLEQLRLEAKLNSIDFTRGHIREARDGGYTVTFDKPLFDCAPLLASDDVPTERDARTGGDAEFQLLTGLLLIQRGERQKLRIGRCFGLSGDQISRRPLTEAEVDEYRAEVAHRAQVAKLQKELAAVLESNAVAATTAAGATDLAARYGLAPATNPTKPTKAVPVQGSAKRERNPSRTGATSK
;
A
#
# COMPACT_ATOMS: atom_id res chain seq x y z
N MET A 1 9.96 35.11 19.04
CA MET A 1 11.41 34.92 19.30
C MET A 1 11.54 33.59 20.01
N TYR A 2 12.31 32.65 19.46
CA TYR A 2 12.42 31.32 20.03
C TYR A 2 13.23 31.34 21.33
N ASP A 3 12.75 30.61 22.34
CA ASP A 3 13.45 30.44 23.60
C ASP A 3 14.59 29.42 23.41
N ALA A 4 15.79 29.76 23.86
CA ALA A 4 16.97 28.90 23.75
C ALA A 4 16.74 27.53 24.43
N GLN A 5 15.92 27.51 25.49
CA GLN A 5 15.56 26.27 26.18
C GLN A 5 14.77 25.30 25.29
N HIS A 6 13.89 25.82 24.43
CA HIS A 6 13.08 25.00 23.52
C HIS A 6 13.95 24.41 22.39
N LEU A 7 14.92 25.18 21.90
CA LEU A 7 15.86 24.70 20.89
C LEU A 7 16.74 23.56 21.44
N GLU A 8 17.21 23.67 22.68
CA GLU A 8 17.94 22.58 23.35
C GLU A 8 17.09 21.32 23.53
N GLN A 9 15.80 21.47 23.89
CA GLN A 9 14.87 20.34 23.95
C GLN A 9 14.73 19.64 22.60
N LEU A 10 14.60 20.40 21.50
CA LEU A 10 14.53 19.84 20.16
C LEU A 10 15.80 19.10 19.74
N ARG A 11 16.98 19.64 20.09
CA ARG A 11 18.26 18.94 19.88
C ARG A 11 18.30 17.60 20.61
N LEU A 12 17.85 17.57 21.87
CA LEU A 12 17.74 16.34 22.66
C LEU A 12 16.74 15.36 22.05
N GLU A 13 15.58 15.85 21.62
CA GLU A 13 14.58 15.01 20.95
C GLU A 13 15.11 14.42 19.64
N ALA A 14 15.77 15.22 18.80
CA ALA A 14 16.36 14.75 17.55
C ALA A 14 17.39 13.65 17.81
N LYS A 15 18.21 13.80 18.87
CA LYS A 15 19.15 12.76 19.32
C LYS A 15 18.43 11.49 19.79
N LEU A 16 17.41 11.61 20.63
CA LEU A 16 16.63 10.46 21.13
C LEU A 16 15.92 9.71 20.01
N ASN A 17 15.52 10.43 18.95
CA ASN A 17 14.84 9.85 17.81
C ASN A 17 15.82 9.41 16.72
N SER A 18 17.14 9.44 16.94
CA SER A 18 18.13 9.04 15.93
C SER A 18 17.82 9.67 14.56
N ILE A 19 17.61 10.99 14.56
CA ILE A 19 17.25 11.72 13.35
C ILE A 19 18.45 11.79 12.42
N ASP A 20 18.22 11.49 11.16
CA ASP A 20 19.20 11.65 10.10
C ASP A 20 19.21 13.10 9.60
N PHE A 21 20.25 13.84 9.94
CA PHE A 21 20.40 15.25 9.54
C PHE A 21 20.85 15.42 8.09
N THR A 22 21.27 14.35 7.40
CA THR A 22 21.72 14.46 6.01
C THR A 22 20.58 14.80 5.04
N ARG A 23 19.33 14.57 5.47
CA ARG A 23 18.10 14.77 4.68
C ARG A 23 17.51 16.18 4.74
N GLY A 24 18.23 17.13 5.35
CA GLY A 24 17.80 18.51 5.44
C GLY A 24 18.98 19.46 5.36
N HIS A 25 18.79 20.59 4.68
CA HIS A 25 19.85 21.54 4.41
C HIS A 25 19.41 22.97 4.67
N ILE A 26 20.25 23.72 5.38
CA ILE A 26 20.10 25.15 5.56
C ILE A 26 20.96 25.85 4.50
N ARG A 27 20.38 26.79 3.77
CA ARG A 27 21.07 27.63 2.78
C ARG A 27 20.82 29.09 3.12
N GLU A 28 21.77 29.96 2.81
CA GLU A 28 21.56 31.40 2.93
C GLU A 28 20.65 31.90 1.80
N ALA A 29 19.64 32.69 2.15
CA ALA A 29 18.72 33.29 1.18
C ALA A 29 19.32 34.56 0.57
N ARG A 30 18.97 34.85 -0.69
CA ARG A 30 19.51 36.01 -1.44
C ARG A 30 19.18 37.36 -0.79
N ASP A 31 18.06 37.45 -0.09
CA ASP A 31 17.53 38.71 0.47
C ASP A 31 17.94 38.93 1.93
N GLY A 32 18.87 38.12 2.45
CA GLY A 32 19.24 38.09 3.87
C GLY A 32 18.27 37.22 4.66
N GLY A 33 18.78 36.12 5.22
CA GLY A 33 17.99 35.10 5.90
C GLY A 33 18.49 33.70 5.56
N TYR A 34 17.70 32.70 5.91
CA TYR A 34 18.00 31.29 5.68
C TYR A 34 16.80 30.59 5.08
N THR A 35 17.06 29.63 4.20
CA THR A 35 16.05 28.76 3.64
C THR A 35 16.42 27.33 3.98
N VAL A 36 15.49 26.62 4.60
CA VAL A 36 15.62 25.23 5.02
C VAL A 36 14.91 24.36 4.02
N THR A 37 15.63 23.43 3.41
CA THR A 37 15.11 22.49 2.42
C THR A 37 15.14 21.08 2.98
N PHE A 38 14.14 20.29 2.65
CA PHE A 38 14.01 18.90 3.10
C PHE A 38 13.93 17.96 1.91
N ASP A 39 14.51 16.77 2.07
CA ASP A 39 14.33 15.70 1.11
C ASP A 39 12.89 15.22 1.08
N LYS A 40 12.47 14.75 -0.09
CA LYS A 40 11.17 14.13 -0.26
C LYS A 40 11.04 12.92 0.70
N PRO A 41 9.88 12.74 1.35
CA PRO A 41 9.64 11.55 2.15
C PRO A 41 9.78 10.26 1.34
N LEU A 42 10.26 9.19 1.98
CA LEU A 42 10.41 7.86 1.38
C LEU A 42 9.06 7.23 1.01
N PHE A 43 8.02 7.58 1.77
CA PHE A 43 6.65 7.09 1.59
C PHE A 43 5.67 8.24 1.67
N ASP A 44 4.50 8.05 1.05
CA ASP A 44 3.41 8.99 1.22
C ASP A 44 2.88 8.96 2.67
N CYS A 45 3.20 10.03 3.41
CA CYS A 45 2.83 10.21 4.80
C CYS A 45 1.54 11.03 4.96
N ALA A 46 0.87 11.46 3.88
CA ALA A 46 -0.37 12.23 3.94
C ALA A 46 -1.52 11.59 4.75
N PRO A 47 -1.59 10.26 4.93
CA PRO A 47 -2.60 9.66 5.82
C PRO A 47 -2.30 9.80 7.31
N LEU A 48 -1.08 10.21 7.69
CA LEU A 48 -0.61 10.32 9.08
C LEU A 48 -0.26 11.76 9.47
N LEU A 49 0.23 12.53 8.52
CA LEU A 49 0.50 13.96 8.64
C LEU A 49 -0.56 14.69 7.81
N ALA A 50 -1.09 15.82 8.27
CA ALA A 50 -1.93 16.62 7.39
C ALA A 50 -1.12 16.96 6.12
N SER A 51 -1.75 16.94 4.94
CA SER A 51 -1.05 17.13 3.65
C SER A 51 -0.22 18.41 3.60
N ASP A 52 -0.63 19.42 4.36
CA ASP A 52 0.00 20.74 4.42
C ASP A 52 1.16 20.82 5.44
N ASP A 53 1.34 19.75 6.23
CA ASP A 53 2.36 19.72 7.29
C ASP A 53 3.71 19.19 6.80
N VAL A 54 3.78 18.49 5.66
CA VAL A 54 5.05 17.95 5.14
C VAL A 54 5.89 19.11 4.57
N PRO A 55 6.92 19.58 5.29
CA PRO A 55 7.66 20.75 4.84
C PRO A 55 8.59 20.33 3.70
N THR A 56 8.48 21.00 2.56
CA THR A 56 9.47 20.86 1.46
C THR A 56 10.54 21.94 1.59
N GLU A 57 10.10 23.16 1.90
CA GLU A 57 10.95 24.33 2.08
C GLU A 57 10.34 25.22 3.18
N ARG A 58 11.20 25.83 4.00
CA ARG A 58 10.81 26.76 5.08
C ARG A 58 11.81 27.90 5.12
N ASP A 59 11.31 29.13 5.06
CA ASP A 59 12.14 30.32 5.25
C ASP A 59 12.28 30.65 6.74
N ALA A 60 13.47 31.09 7.11
CA ALA A 60 13.84 31.46 8.46
C ALA A 60 14.61 32.78 8.46
N ARG A 61 14.33 33.63 9.45
CA ARG A 61 14.94 34.98 9.52
C ARG A 61 16.29 35.00 10.25
N THR A 62 16.55 34.01 11.07
CA THR A 62 17.76 33.92 11.92
C THR A 62 18.31 32.50 11.92
N GLY A 63 19.58 32.32 12.29
CA GLY A 63 20.19 30.97 12.35
C GLY A 63 19.50 30.03 13.34
N GLY A 64 19.07 30.56 14.50
CA GLY A 64 18.32 29.76 15.48
C GLY A 64 16.92 29.35 15.00
N ASP A 65 16.27 30.23 14.22
CA ASP A 65 15.00 29.91 13.57
C ASP A 65 15.21 28.85 12.47
N ALA A 66 16.28 28.95 11.69
CA ALA A 66 16.61 27.97 10.66
C ALA A 66 16.86 26.58 11.25
N GLU A 67 17.60 26.51 12.35
CA GLU A 67 17.81 25.26 13.08
C GLU A 67 16.50 24.71 13.65
N PHE A 68 15.67 25.55 14.26
CA PHE A 68 14.36 25.14 14.78
C PHE A 68 13.49 24.52 13.68
N GLN A 69 13.39 25.17 12.53
CA GLN A 69 12.61 24.66 11.39
C GLN A 69 13.19 23.35 10.87
N LEU A 70 14.52 23.25 10.76
CA LEU A 70 15.21 22.03 10.34
C LEU A 70 14.90 20.85 11.27
N LEU A 71 15.09 21.02 12.57
CA LEU A 71 14.87 19.95 13.56
C LEU A 71 13.40 19.51 13.57
N THR A 72 12.48 20.47 13.57
CA THR A 72 11.04 20.20 13.59
C THR A 72 10.60 19.44 12.34
N GLY A 73 11.04 19.88 11.15
CA GLY A 73 10.70 19.24 9.89
C GLY A 73 11.27 17.82 9.77
N LEU A 74 12.54 17.63 10.14
CA LEU A 74 13.17 16.30 10.12
C LEU A 74 12.51 15.32 11.11
N LEU A 75 12.19 15.79 12.32
CA LEU A 75 11.45 15.00 13.31
C LEU A 75 10.09 14.56 12.76
N LEU A 76 9.34 15.48 12.13
CA LEU A 76 8.03 15.21 11.57
C LEU A 76 8.10 14.15 10.45
N ILE A 77 8.96 14.38 9.44
CA ILE A 77 9.08 13.51 8.27
C ILE A 77 9.51 12.11 8.71
N GLN A 78 10.60 12.00 9.47
CA GLN A 78 11.16 10.68 9.81
C GLN A 78 10.29 9.90 10.80
N ARG A 79 9.63 10.57 11.76
CA ARG A 79 8.64 9.89 12.62
C ARG A 79 7.43 9.43 11.81
N GLY A 80 6.94 10.26 10.88
CA GLY A 80 5.84 9.91 9.99
C GLY A 80 6.16 8.68 9.14
N GLU A 81 7.35 8.63 8.53
CA GLU A 81 7.81 7.48 7.74
C GLU A 81 7.87 6.19 8.58
N ARG A 82 8.43 6.27 9.79
CA ARG A 82 8.54 5.13 10.70
C ARG A 82 7.18 4.61 11.13
N GLN A 83 6.26 5.52 11.46
CA GLN A 83 4.89 5.15 11.80
C GLN A 83 4.18 4.55 10.59
N LYS A 84 4.32 5.14 9.40
CA LYS A 84 3.68 4.66 8.17
C LYS A 84 4.07 3.23 7.82
N LEU A 85 5.36 2.93 7.94
CA LEU A 85 5.88 1.61 7.64
C LEU A 85 5.44 0.57 8.68
N ARG A 86 5.40 0.94 9.96
CA ARG A 86 5.20 -0.02 11.07
C ARG A 86 3.75 -0.14 11.54
N ILE A 87 2.89 0.83 11.26
CA ILE A 87 1.48 0.83 11.70
C ILE A 87 0.75 -0.39 11.09
N GLY A 88 0.19 -1.21 11.97
CA GLY A 88 -0.50 -2.45 11.58
C GLY A 88 0.40 -3.58 11.06
N ARG A 89 1.73 -3.40 11.04
CA ARG A 89 2.70 -4.43 10.60
C ARG A 89 3.58 -4.95 11.74
N CYS A 90 4.00 -4.07 12.65
CA CYS A 90 4.82 -4.46 13.79
C CYS A 90 3.93 -4.64 15.02
N PHE A 91 3.80 -5.88 15.50
CA PHE A 91 3.13 -6.19 16.75
C PHE A 91 4.13 -6.22 17.91
N GLY A 92 3.76 -5.66 19.06
CA GLY A 92 4.59 -5.64 20.26
C GLY A 92 5.56 -4.46 20.38
N LEU A 93 5.58 -3.54 19.41
CA LEU A 93 6.31 -2.27 19.55
C LEU A 93 5.39 -1.18 20.12
N SER A 94 5.87 -0.44 21.11
CA SER A 94 5.20 0.78 21.57
C SER A 94 5.36 1.92 20.56
N GLY A 95 4.48 2.93 20.62
CA GLY A 95 4.57 4.12 19.76
C GLY A 95 5.93 4.84 19.87
N ASP A 96 6.50 4.86 21.07
CA ASP A 96 7.84 5.42 21.31
C ASP A 96 8.94 4.61 20.63
N GLN A 97 8.86 3.28 20.68
CA GLN A 97 9.82 2.41 20.02
C GLN A 97 9.74 2.56 18.50
N ILE A 98 8.53 2.66 17.95
CA ILE A 98 8.29 2.92 16.52
C ILE A 98 8.95 4.25 16.12
N SER A 99 8.76 5.29 16.93
CA SER A 99 9.24 6.64 16.63
C SER A 99 10.76 6.78 16.76
N ARG A 100 11.40 6.09 17.71
CA ARG A 100 12.83 6.23 17.99
C ARG A 100 13.75 5.32 17.17
N ARG A 101 13.26 4.14 16.77
CA ARG A 101 14.08 3.16 16.05
C ARG A 101 14.21 3.57 14.57
N PRO A 102 15.43 3.73 14.02
CA PRO A 102 15.60 4.01 12.60
C PRO A 102 15.05 2.88 11.74
N LEU A 103 14.70 3.19 10.48
CA LEU A 103 14.27 2.21 9.50
C LEU A 103 15.49 1.46 8.96
N THR A 104 15.37 0.15 8.78
CA THR A 104 16.38 -0.63 8.07
C THR A 104 16.05 -0.70 6.58
N GLU A 105 17.06 -0.88 5.73
CA GLU A 105 16.86 -1.01 4.27
C GLU A 105 15.93 -2.19 3.94
N ALA A 106 16.10 -3.32 4.63
CA ALA A 106 15.23 -4.49 4.47
C ALA A 106 13.75 -4.19 4.79
N GLU A 107 13.47 -3.44 5.86
CA GLU A 107 12.10 -3.02 6.20
C GLU A 107 11.49 -2.16 5.08
N VAL A 108 12.28 -1.25 4.52
CA VAL A 108 11.86 -0.35 3.44
C VAL A 108 11.55 -1.13 2.15
N ASP A 109 12.40 -2.09 1.79
CA ASP A 109 12.23 -2.89 0.58
C ASP A 109 11.02 -3.82 0.68
N GLU A 110 10.82 -4.48 1.82
CA GLU A 110 9.60 -5.25 2.10
C GLU A 110 8.35 -4.40 2.02
N TYR A 111 8.41 -3.15 2.51
CA TYR A 111 7.30 -2.21 2.41
C TYR A 111 6.96 -1.84 0.97
N ARG A 112 7.98 -1.51 0.17
CA ARG A 112 7.80 -1.18 -1.26
C ARG A 112 7.23 -2.37 -2.04
N ALA A 113 7.72 -3.57 -1.79
CA ALA A 113 7.21 -4.79 -2.41
C ALA A 113 5.74 -5.03 -2.06
N GLU A 114 5.35 -4.85 -0.80
CA GLU A 114 3.95 -5.01 -0.39
C GLU A 114 3.04 -3.96 -1.05
N VAL A 115 3.46 -2.69 -1.09
CA VAL A 115 2.68 -1.63 -1.74
C VAL A 115 2.49 -1.93 -3.23
N ALA A 116 3.55 -2.36 -3.92
CA ALA A 116 3.47 -2.76 -5.32
C ALA A 116 2.51 -3.94 -5.52
N HIS A 117 2.57 -4.95 -4.66
CA HIS A 117 1.68 -6.09 -4.69
C HIS A 117 0.21 -5.68 -4.47
N ARG A 118 -0.07 -4.83 -3.47
CA ARG A 118 -1.43 -4.31 -3.22
C ARG A 118 -1.98 -3.54 -4.42
N ALA A 119 -1.15 -2.75 -5.09
CA ALA A 119 -1.55 -2.04 -6.32
C ALA A 119 -1.90 -3.01 -7.47
N GLN A 120 -1.12 -4.08 -7.65
CA GLN A 120 -1.41 -5.12 -8.64
C GLN A 120 -2.71 -5.86 -8.32
N VAL A 121 -2.92 -6.26 -7.06
CA VAL A 121 -4.16 -6.91 -6.62
C VAL A 121 -5.37 -6.00 -6.87
N ALA A 122 -5.28 -4.72 -6.53
CA ALA A 122 -6.36 -3.76 -6.79
C ALA A 122 -6.67 -3.61 -8.29
N LYS A 123 -5.66 -3.66 -9.15
CA LYS A 123 -5.85 -3.66 -10.61
C LYS A 123 -6.59 -4.92 -11.08
N LEU A 124 -6.14 -6.10 -10.65
CA LEU A 124 -6.80 -7.38 -11.00
C LEU A 124 -8.23 -7.45 -10.48
N GLN A 125 -8.51 -6.91 -9.30
CA GLN A 125 -9.86 -6.83 -8.75
C GLN A 125 -10.78 -5.96 -9.62
N LYS A 126 -10.28 -4.81 -10.12
CA LYS A 126 -11.03 -3.96 -11.05
C LYS A 126 -11.30 -4.67 -12.38
N GLU A 127 -10.32 -5.38 -12.92
CA GLU A 127 -10.47 -6.16 -14.15
C GLU A 127 -11.50 -7.29 -13.98
N LEU A 128 -11.44 -8.02 -12.86
CA LEU A 128 -12.39 -9.07 -12.54
C LEU A 128 -13.81 -8.50 -12.37
N ALA A 129 -13.96 -7.37 -11.68
CA ALA A 129 -15.25 -6.70 -11.53
C ALA A 129 -15.85 -6.30 -12.89
N ALA A 130 -15.04 -5.72 -13.79
CA ALA A 130 -15.48 -5.34 -15.14
C ALA A 130 -15.93 -6.57 -15.97
N VAL A 131 -15.19 -7.68 -15.88
CA VAL A 131 -15.56 -8.93 -16.58
C VAL A 131 -16.87 -9.50 -16.02
N LEU A 132 -17.04 -9.51 -14.70
CA LEU A 132 -18.28 -9.99 -14.07
C LEU A 132 -19.49 -9.14 -14.49
N GLU A 133 -19.35 -7.82 -14.56
CA GLU A 133 -20.40 -6.92 -15.06
C GLU A 133 -20.75 -7.23 -16.51
N SER A 134 -19.76 -7.39 -17.39
CA SER A 134 -20.01 -7.75 -18.79
C SER A 134 -20.70 -9.10 -18.94
N ASN A 135 -20.32 -10.08 -18.13
CA ASN A 135 -20.92 -11.41 -18.14
C ASN A 135 -22.35 -11.40 -17.60
N ALA A 136 -22.62 -10.59 -16.57
CA ALA A 136 -23.97 -10.40 -16.06
C ALA A 136 -24.90 -9.79 -17.12
N VAL A 137 -24.44 -8.76 -17.84
CA VAL A 137 -25.19 -8.16 -18.96
C VAL A 137 -25.39 -9.16 -20.10
N ALA A 138 -24.37 -9.95 -20.46
CA ALA A 138 -24.50 -11.00 -21.46
C ALA A 138 -25.52 -12.09 -21.04
N ALA A 139 -25.53 -12.46 -19.76
CA ALA A 139 -26.48 -13.44 -19.23
C ALA A 139 -27.92 -12.90 -19.21
N THR A 140 -28.13 -11.64 -18.82
CA THR A 140 -29.49 -11.05 -18.82
C THR A 140 -30.01 -10.84 -20.24
N THR A 141 -29.17 -10.42 -21.19
CA THR A 141 -29.55 -10.29 -22.60
C THR A 141 -29.88 -11.65 -23.23
N ALA A 142 -29.09 -12.69 -22.94
CA ALA A 142 -29.38 -14.05 -23.38
C ALA A 142 -30.69 -14.57 -22.76
N ALA A 143 -30.91 -14.36 -21.46
CA ALA A 143 -32.15 -14.74 -20.78
C ALA A 143 -33.37 -14.01 -21.36
N GLY A 144 -33.25 -12.71 -21.62
CA GLY A 144 -34.31 -11.91 -22.28
C GLY A 144 -34.60 -12.38 -23.70
N ALA A 145 -33.57 -12.75 -24.47
CA ALA A 145 -33.74 -13.32 -25.80
C ALA A 145 -34.47 -14.67 -25.75
N THR A 146 -34.13 -15.54 -24.78
CA THR A 146 -34.84 -16.82 -24.59
C THR A 146 -36.30 -16.65 -24.16
N ASP A 147 -36.60 -15.69 -23.27
CA ASP A 147 -37.97 -15.40 -22.84
C ASP A 147 -38.81 -14.83 -24.00
N LEU A 148 -38.27 -13.91 -24.79
CA LEU A 148 -38.94 -13.41 -26.00
C LEU A 148 -39.17 -14.53 -27.03
N ALA A 149 -38.18 -15.39 -27.27
CA ALA A 149 -38.33 -16.51 -28.18
C ALA A 149 -39.44 -17.49 -27.72
N ALA A 150 -39.55 -17.73 -26.42
CA ALA A 150 -40.61 -18.55 -25.83
C ALA A 150 -41.98 -17.89 -25.96
N ARG A 151 -42.10 -16.59 -25.66
CA ARG A 151 -43.38 -15.84 -25.71
C ARG A 151 -43.94 -15.71 -27.12
N TYR A 152 -43.07 -15.53 -28.12
CA TYR A 152 -43.47 -15.34 -29.51
C TYR A 152 -43.41 -16.64 -30.34
N GLY A 153 -43.16 -17.79 -29.72
CA GLY A 153 -43.12 -19.09 -30.42
C GLY A 153 -42.04 -19.17 -31.51
N LEU A 154 -41.01 -18.31 -31.43
CA LEU A 154 -39.87 -18.26 -32.35
C LEU A 154 -38.80 -19.31 -32.01
N ALA A 155 -39.10 -20.22 -31.09
CA ALA A 155 -38.22 -21.33 -30.76
C ALA A 155 -37.86 -22.08 -32.06
N PRO A 156 -36.57 -22.26 -32.38
CA PRO A 156 -36.18 -23.00 -33.57
C PRO A 156 -36.84 -24.37 -33.50
N ALA A 157 -37.58 -24.72 -34.54
CA ALA A 157 -38.18 -26.04 -34.65
C ALA A 157 -37.07 -27.08 -34.47
N THR A 158 -37.03 -27.71 -33.29
CA THR A 158 -36.18 -28.87 -33.05
C THR A 158 -36.74 -29.98 -33.93
N ASN A 159 -36.23 -30.07 -35.15
CA ASN A 159 -36.37 -31.26 -35.96
C ASN A 159 -35.83 -32.42 -35.12
N PRO A 160 -36.62 -33.46 -34.84
CA PRO A 160 -36.16 -34.59 -34.05
C PRO A 160 -35.06 -35.30 -34.84
N THR A 161 -33.81 -35.10 -34.43
CA THR A 161 -32.67 -35.88 -34.90
C THR A 161 -32.90 -37.31 -34.45
N LYS A 162 -33.03 -38.22 -35.43
CA LYS A 162 -33.09 -39.67 -35.24
C LYS A 162 -32.04 -40.12 -34.21
N PRO A 163 -32.35 -41.09 -33.34
CA PRO A 163 -31.39 -41.59 -32.35
C PRO A 163 -30.25 -42.30 -33.06
N THR A 164 -29.08 -41.66 -33.12
CA THR A 164 -27.83 -42.30 -33.46
C THR A 164 -27.40 -43.16 -32.27
N LYS A 165 -27.13 -44.43 -32.55
CA LYS A 165 -26.75 -45.46 -31.57
C LYS A 165 -25.67 -44.97 -30.60
N ALA A 166 -25.89 -45.27 -29.32
CA ALA A 166 -24.95 -45.06 -28.24
C ALA A 166 -23.59 -45.70 -28.53
N VAL A 167 -22.54 -44.90 -28.47
CA VAL A 167 -21.15 -45.36 -28.31
C VAL A 167 -20.84 -45.35 -26.81
N PRO A 168 -20.30 -46.43 -26.24
CA PRO A 168 -20.10 -46.54 -24.80
C PRO A 168 -19.00 -45.60 -24.31
N VAL A 169 -19.27 -45.00 -23.14
CA VAL A 169 -18.38 -44.17 -22.33
C VAL A 169 -17.19 -45.01 -21.87
N GLN A 170 -16.00 -44.70 -22.37
CA GLN A 170 -14.72 -45.12 -21.77
C GLN A 170 -14.12 -43.94 -21.00
N GLY A 171 -13.72 -44.19 -19.75
CA GLY A 171 -12.73 -43.37 -19.06
C GLY A 171 -13.22 -42.62 -17.82
N SER A 172 -13.66 -43.34 -16.79
CA SER A 172 -13.65 -42.83 -15.42
C SER A 172 -12.19 -42.63 -14.98
N ALA A 173 -11.71 -41.38 -15.06
CA ALA A 173 -10.40 -41.02 -14.55
C ALA A 173 -10.40 -41.17 -13.03
N LYS A 174 -9.76 -42.25 -12.56
CA LYS A 174 -9.41 -42.47 -11.16
C LYS A 174 -8.57 -41.27 -10.69
N ARG A 175 -9.10 -40.45 -9.78
CA ARG A 175 -8.30 -39.49 -9.02
C ARG A 175 -7.34 -40.29 -8.13
N GLU A 176 -6.07 -40.28 -8.48
CA GLU A 176 -4.99 -40.76 -7.63
C GLU A 176 -4.86 -39.79 -6.43
N ARG A 177 -5.27 -40.25 -5.25
CA ARG A 177 -5.06 -39.52 -3.99
C ARG A 177 -3.60 -39.68 -3.60
N ASN A 178 -2.85 -38.58 -3.56
CA ASN A 178 -1.55 -38.55 -2.89
C ASN A 178 -1.70 -39.02 -1.43
N PRO A 179 -0.95 -40.02 -0.96
CA PRO A 179 -0.93 -40.35 0.45
C PRO A 179 -0.18 -39.26 1.22
N SER A 180 -0.89 -38.69 2.19
CA SER A 180 -0.37 -37.85 3.27
C SER A 180 0.80 -38.57 3.96
N ARG A 181 1.97 -37.93 3.93
CA ARG A 181 3.15 -38.36 4.70
C ARG A 181 2.98 -37.99 6.17
N THR A 182 2.26 -38.82 6.91
CA THR A 182 2.38 -38.95 8.37
C THR A 182 3.36 -40.08 8.66
N GLY A 183 4.53 -39.75 9.19
CA GLY A 183 5.53 -40.70 9.67
C GLY A 183 6.27 -40.09 10.83
N ALA A 184 5.77 -40.36 12.03
CA ALA A 184 6.36 -40.01 13.30
C ALA A 184 7.57 -40.92 13.62
N THR A 185 8.54 -40.35 14.34
CA THR A 185 9.43 -40.94 15.35
C THR A 185 10.43 -42.05 15.01
N SER A 186 11.72 -41.79 15.29
CA SER A 186 12.56 -42.48 16.30
C SER A 186 13.99 -42.75 15.82
N LYS A 187 14.96 -42.01 16.38
CA LYS A 187 16.09 -42.52 17.19
C LYS A 187 16.80 -41.36 17.88
#